data_AF-A0A7V2Y910-F1
#
_entry.id   AF-A0A7V2Y910-F1
#
_cell.length_a   1.000
_cell.length_b   1.000
_cell.length_c   1.000
_cell.angle_alpha   90.00
_cell.angle_beta   90.00
_cell.angle_gamma   90.00
#
_symmetry.space_group_name_H-M   'P 1'
#
loop_
_entity.id
_entity.type
_entity.pdbx_description
1 polymer ?
#
loop_
_entity_poly.entity_id
_entity_poly.type
_entity_poly.pdbx_seq_one_letter_code
_entity_poly.pdbx_strand_id
1 'polypeptide(L)'
;MGIPRTAAIEYPFGRPVGQVHDREGQRRVLLGALEVLEKASRPGEIRHLPFTWPEEPKNTDWQPPEMSPLIKYYLEELKAARRREAEQGQKGA
;
A
#
# COMPACT_ATOMS: atom_id res chain seq x y z
N MET A 1 7.11 -7.91 26.32
CA MET A 1 6.23 -7.28 25.30
C MET A 1 4.93 -8.08 25.24
N GLY A 2 3.76 -7.46 25.40
CA GLY A 2 2.48 -8.14 25.28
C GLY A 2 2.12 -8.43 23.81
N ILE A 3 1.31 -9.47 23.55
CA ILE A 3 0.84 -9.80 22.20
C ILE A 3 -0.18 -8.74 21.75
N PRO A 4 0.04 -8.06 20.61
CA PRO A 4 -0.84 -6.98 20.16
C PRO A 4 -2.25 -7.49 19.78
N ARG A 5 -3.24 -6.61 19.89
CA ARG A 5 -4.60 -6.80 19.35
C ARG A 5 -4.68 -6.07 18.00
N THR A 6 -5.38 -6.65 17.04
CA THR A 6 -5.32 -6.20 15.64
C THR A 6 -6.70 -5.90 15.08
N ALA A 7 -6.87 -4.69 14.54
CA ALA A 7 -7.95 -4.35 13.63
C ALA A 7 -7.44 -4.54 12.19
N ALA A 8 -7.88 -5.62 11.53
CA ALA A 8 -7.44 -5.98 10.19
C ALA A 8 -8.35 -5.36 9.13
N ILE A 9 -7.76 -4.82 8.06
CA ILE A 9 -8.44 -4.23 6.91
C ILE A 9 -7.68 -4.58 5.63
N GLU A 10 -8.40 -4.73 4.52
CA GLU A 10 -7.85 -5.09 3.22
C GLU A 10 -7.59 -3.84 2.35
N TYR A 11 -6.97 -2.83 2.94
CA TYR A 11 -6.60 -1.61 2.23
C TYR A 11 -5.14 -1.69 1.74
N PRO A 12 -4.81 -0.99 0.64
CA PRO A 12 -3.44 -0.92 0.15
C PRO A 12 -2.47 -0.37 1.20
N PHE A 13 -1.23 -0.86 1.13
CA PHE A 13 -0.15 -0.35 1.96
C PHE A 13 0.04 1.16 1.71
N GLY A 14 0.14 1.94 2.80
CA GLY A 14 0.19 3.40 2.74
C GLY A 14 -1.17 4.11 2.73
N ARG A 15 -2.28 3.37 2.61
CA ARG A 15 -3.65 3.93 2.70
C ARG A 15 -4.52 3.21 3.74
N PRO A 16 -4.03 2.93 4.97
CA PRO A 16 -4.73 2.09 5.94
C PRO A 16 -6.06 2.67 6.43
N VAL A 17 -6.28 3.97 6.23
CA VAL A 17 -7.51 4.67 6.65
C VAL A 17 -8.44 5.03 5.48
N GLY A 18 -8.07 4.77 4.23
CA GLY A 18 -8.94 5.05 3.08
C GLY A 18 -8.34 6.01 2.05
N GLN A 19 -9.19 6.47 1.14
CA GLN A 19 -8.82 7.38 0.06
C GLN A 19 -8.46 8.77 0.56
N VAL A 20 -7.58 9.46 -0.19
CA VAL A 20 -7.29 10.87 0.08
C VAL A 20 -8.58 11.68 -0.10
N HIS A 21 -8.83 12.63 0.81
CA HIS A 21 -10.04 13.46 0.85
C HIS A 21 -11.36 12.73 1.18
N ASP A 22 -11.38 11.41 1.39
CA ASP A 22 -12.56 10.70 1.91
C ASP A 22 -12.63 10.78 3.45
N ARG A 23 -12.98 11.96 3.96
CA ARG A 23 -13.05 12.22 5.41
C ARG A 23 -14.01 11.27 6.14
N GLU A 24 -15.16 10.98 5.54
CA GLU A 24 -16.18 10.13 6.17
C GLU A 24 -15.77 8.66 6.19
N GLY A 25 -15.18 8.14 5.10
CA GLY A 25 -14.60 6.79 5.09
C GLY A 25 -13.47 6.64 6.09
N GLN A 26 -12.54 7.61 6.12
CA GLN A 26 -11.45 7.65 7.10
C GLN A 26 -11.96 7.64 8.53
N ARG A 27 -13.00 8.43 8.81
CA ARG A 27 -13.65 8.45 10.12
C ARG A 27 -14.23 7.08 10.48
N ARG A 28 -14.92 6.40 9.55
CA ARG A 28 -15.47 5.05 9.81
C ARG A 28 -14.40 4.04 10.14
N VAL A 29 -13.29 4.04 9.40
CA VAL A 29 -12.16 3.11 9.66
C VAL A 29 -11.56 3.34 11.05
N LEU A 30 -11.32 4.61 11.42
CA LEU A 30 -10.79 4.96 12.73
C LEU A 30 -11.73 4.56 13.87
N LEU A 31 -13.03 4.79 13.72
CA LEU A 31 -14.02 4.37 14.72
C LEU A 31 -14.09 2.84 14.84
N GLY A 32 -14.02 2.11 13.73
CA GLY A 32 -13.92 0.64 13.77
C GLY A 32 -12.68 0.14 14.49
N ALA A 33 -11.53 0.79 14.29
CA ALA A 33 -10.30 0.45 15.02
C ALA A 33 -10.43 0.73 16.54
N LEU A 34 -11.05 1.86 16.93
CA LEU A 34 -11.32 2.17 18.33
C LEU A 34 -12.31 1.18 18.97
N GLU A 35 -13.30 0.72 18.22
CA GLU A 35 -14.21 -0.32 18.68
C GLU A 35 -13.48 -1.65 18.93
N VAL A 36 -12.50 -2.02 18.09
CA VAL A 36 -11.63 -3.19 18.36
C VAL A 36 -10.83 -2.96 19.64
N LEU A 37 -10.27 -1.77 19.85
CA LEU A 37 -9.54 -1.43 21.07
C LEU A 37 -10.40 -1.59 22.33
N GLU A 38 -11.64 -1.11 22.28
CA GLU A 38 -12.61 -1.19 23.37
C GLU A 38 -13.06 -2.63 23.64
N LYS A 39 -13.37 -3.40 22.59
CA LYS A 39 -14.08 -4.69 22.72
C LYS A 39 -13.20 -5.92 22.67
N ALA A 40 -11.97 -5.84 22.18
CA ALA A 40 -11.07 -6.99 22.13
C ALA A 40 -10.54 -7.32 23.53
N SER A 41 -10.84 -8.53 24.02
CA SER A 41 -10.70 -8.91 25.43
C SER A 41 -9.50 -9.80 25.73
N ARG A 42 -8.85 -10.37 24.70
CA ARG A 42 -7.67 -11.23 24.85
C ARG A 42 -6.46 -10.71 24.08
N PRO A 43 -5.23 -10.92 24.58
CA PRO A 43 -4.01 -10.69 23.81
C PRO A 43 -4.04 -11.47 22.49
N GLY A 44 -3.57 -10.86 21.40
CA GLY A 44 -3.55 -11.52 20.09
C GLY A 44 -4.90 -11.59 19.36
N GLU A 45 -5.97 -11.00 19.88
CA GLU A 45 -7.26 -10.98 19.17
C GLU A 45 -7.15 -10.18 17.87
N ILE A 46 -7.63 -10.78 16.77
CA ILE A 46 -7.70 -10.15 15.44
C ILE A 46 -9.17 -10.02 15.07
N ARG A 47 -9.58 -8.81 14.69
CA ARG A 47 -10.92 -8.53 14.14
C ARG A 47 -10.78 -7.97 12.73
N HIS A 48 -11.42 -8.62 11.77
CA HIS A 48 -11.51 -8.15 10.39
C HIS A 48 -12.64 -7.13 10.29
N LEU A 49 -12.31 -5.90 9.92
CA LEU A 49 -13.27 -4.83 9.74
C LEU A 49 -13.91 -4.93 8.34
N PRO A 50 -15.21 -4.63 8.20
CA PRO A 50 -15.97 -4.84 6.97
C PRO A 50 -15.77 -3.69 5.95
N PHE A 51 -14.52 -3.28 5.75
CA PHE A 51 -14.17 -2.19 4.84
C PHE A 51 -13.44 -2.75 3.62
N THR A 52 -13.91 -2.37 2.43
CA THR A 52 -13.35 -2.81 1.15
C THR A 52 -12.77 -1.62 0.40
N TRP A 53 -11.61 -1.81 -0.21
CA TRP A 53 -11.01 -0.78 -1.06
C TRP A 53 -11.88 -0.61 -2.31
N PRO A 54 -12.21 0.63 -2.73
CA PRO A 54 -13.17 0.86 -3.81
C PRO A 54 -12.64 0.44 -5.19
N GLU A 55 -11.34 0.29 -5.35
CA GLU A 55 -10.69 -0.03 -6.62
C GLU A 55 -10.10 -1.45 -6.59
N GLU A 56 -9.94 -2.07 -7.76
CA GLU A 56 -9.18 -3.31 -7.84
C GLU A 56 -7.70 -3.09 -7.50
N PRO A 57 -7.00 -4.05 -6.88
CA PRO A 57 -5.59 -3.91 -6.49
C PRO A 57 -4.66 -3.46 -7.62
N LYS A 58 -4.92 -3.92 -8.85
CA LYS A 58 -4.14 -3.57 -10.05
C LYS A 58 -4.21 -2.08 -10.44
N ASN A 59 -5.25 -1.39 -10.01
CA ASN A 59 -5.50 0.01 -10.32
C ASN A 59 -5.08 0.95 -9.18
N THR A 60 -4.63 0.40 -8.04
CA THR A 60 -4.20 1.21 -6.90
C THR A 60 -2.81 1.77 -7.16
N ASP A 61 -2.74 2.83 -7.96
CA ASP A 61 -1.47 3.51 -8.20
C ASP A 61 -1.07 4.35 -6.98
N TRP A 62 0.14 4.11 -6.51
CA TRP A 62 0.75 4.88 -5.44
C TRP A 62 1.83 5.82 -5.97
N GLN A 63 2.33 5.58 -7.19
CA GLN A 63 3.38 6.40 -7.76
C GLN A 63 2.80 7.72 -8.26
N PRO A 64 3.49 8.84 -8.02
CA PRO A 64 3.14 10.07 -8.69
C PRO A 64 3.24 9.88 -10.22
N PRO A 65 2.38 10.55 -11.00
CA PRO A 65 2.52 10.55 -12.46
C PRO A 65 3.83 11.22 -12.91
N GLU A 66 4.41 12.07 -12.05
CA GLU A 66 5.70 12.69 -12.28
C GLU A 66 6.84 11.76 -11.82
N MET A 67 7.86 11.66 -12.66
CA MET A 67 9.09 10.95 -12.37
C MET A 67 9.82 11.57 -11.16
N SER A 68 10.32 10.73 -10.25
CA SER A 68 11.09 11.24 -9.12
C SER A 68 12.37 11.97 -9.58
N PRO A 69 12.85 12.99 -8.84
CA PRO A 69 14.04 13.75 -9.23
C PRO A 69 15.28 12.88 -9.46
N LEU A 70 15.41 11.80 -8.67
CA LEU A 70 16.52 10.86 -8.79
C LEU A 70 16.45 10.08 -10.11
N ILE A 71 15.27 9.56 -10.47
CA ILE A 71 15.08 8.85 -11.73
C ILE A 71 15.29 9.79 -12.92
N LYS A 72 14.86 11.06 -12.78
CA LYS A 72 15.11 12.08 -13.81
C LYS A 72 16.61 12.34 -14.00
N TYR A 73 17.39 12.40 -12.92
CA TYR A 73 18.85 12.60 -13.00
C TYR A 73 19.56 11.43 -13.70
N TYR A 74 19.21 10.19 -13.38
CA TYR A 74 19.85 8.99 -13.93
C TYR A 74 19.18 8.43 -15.20
N LEU A 75 18.26 9.18 -15.82
CA LEU A 75 17.38 8.64 -16.86
C LEU A 75 18.14 8.02 -18.04
N GLU A 76 19.20 8.67 -18.49
CA GLU A 76 19.98 8.19 -19.64
C GLU A 76 20.83 6.96 -19.29
N GLU A 77 21.38 6.89 -18.08
CA GLU A 77 22.11 5.73 -17.58
C GLU A 77 21.18 4.52 -17.44
N LEU A 78 19.97 4.72 -16.90
CA LEU A 78 18.94 3.68 -16.77
C LEU A 78 18.52 3.14 -18.14
N LYS A 79 18.31 4.01 -19.13
CA LYS A 79 18.01 3.60 -20.52
C LYS A 79 19.15 2.80 -21.14
N ALA A 80 20.40 3.23 -20.94
CA ALA A 80 21.58 2.55 -21.46
C ALA A 80 21.80 1.17 -20.80
N ALA A 81 21.57 1.05 -19.48
CA ALA A 81 21.57 -0.23 -18.79
C ALA A 81 20.53 -1.19 -19.37
N ARG A 82 19.29 -0.72 -19.58
CA ARG A 82 18.20 -1.54 -20.11
C ARG A 82 18.47 -2.05 -21.54
N ARG A 83 19.09 -1.24 -22.40
CA ARG A 83 19.52 -1.68 -23.74
C ARG A 83 20.59 -2.78 -23.67
N ARG A 84 21.59 -2.62 -22.80
CA ARG A 84 22.64 -3.62 -22.59
C ARG A 84 22.08 -4.96 -22.09
N GLU A 85 21.14 -4.93 -21.15
CA GLU A 85 20.46 -6.15 -20.67
C GLU A 85 19.70 -6.86 -21.79
N ALA A 86 18.97 -6.13 -22.64
CA ALA A 86 18.25 -6.71 -23.77
C ALA A 86 19.19 -7.35 -24.81
N GLU A 87 20.30 -6.69 -25.13
CA GLU A 87 21.34 -7.21 -26.04
C GLU A 87 22.04 -8.45 -25.48
N GLN A 88 22.26 -8.51 -24.16
CA GLN A 88 22.84 -9.68 -23.48
C GLN A 88 21.85 -10.85 -23.42
N GLY A 89 20.57 -10.59 -23.16
CA GLY A 89 19.51 -11.60 -23.19
C GLY A 89 19.28 -12.22 -24.57
N GLN A 90 19.50 -11.45 -25.65
CA GLN A 90 19.41 -11.96 -27.03
C GLN A 90 20.64 -12.76 -27.47
N LYS A 91 21.82 -12.55 -26.86
CA LYS A 91 23.05 -13.30 -27.17
C LYS A 91 23.15 -14.63 -26.42
N GLY A 92 22.29 -14.86 -25.42
CA GLY A 92 22.26 -16.08 -24.61
C GLY A 92 21.16 -17.08 -24.97
N ALA A 93 20.37 -16.83 -26.03
CA ALA A 93 19.34 -17.71 -26.58
C ALA A 93 19.77 -18.24 -27.95
#